data_AF-A0A3D2SMS8-F1
#
_entry.id   AF-A0A3D2SMS8-F1
#
_cell.length_a   1.000
_cell.length_b   1.000
_cell.length_c   1.000
_cell.angle_alpha   90.00
_cell.angle_beta   90.00
_cell.angle_gamma   90.00
#
_symmetry.space_group_name_H-M   'P 1'
#
loop_
_entity.id
_entity.type
_entity.pdbx_description
1 polymer ?
#
loop_
_entity_poly.entity_id
_entity_poly.type
_entity_poly.pdbx_seq_one_letter_code
_entity_poly.pdbx_strand_id
1 'polypeptide(L)'
;MTQNYEIKNRWTGEVLFSCEIPDGMESGMIARHAVETAIAEGANLWGANLRGADLRDANLRYANLWAADLRGANLWGAKIRGADLRGANLGGANLRYANLWGADLRGANLGDADLRGADLRGANLGGAKNAPLIIPTLRWFVCINGFGYMRIGCQNHKVEQWKAFTDQEISRMDSDALQFWNQYKVMLLAACEAHVHSTDGDE
;
A
#
# COMPACT_ATOMS: atom_id res chain seq x y z
N MET A 1 19.98 13.76 -27.89
CA MET A 1 20.13 14.74 -26.78
C MET A 1 19.57 14.01 -25.60
N THR A 2 20.43 13.62 -24.65
CA THR A 2 20.00 12.91 -23.46
C THR A 2 19.03 13.81 -22.68
N GLN A 3 17.81 13.32 -22.48
CA GLN A 3 16.79 14.04 -21.73
C GLN A 3 17.08 13.84 -20.25
N ASN A 4 17.22 14.91 -19.46
CA ASN A 4 17.32 14.77 -18.01
C ASN A 4 15.93 14.54 -17.41
N TYR A 5 15.81 13.63 -16.45
CA TYR A 5 14.58 13.41 -15.70
C TYR A 5 14.79 13.72 -14.22
N GLU A 6 13.88 14.47 -13.62
CA GLU A 6 13.96 14.91 -12.24
C GLU A 6 12.81 14.31 -11.42
N ILE A 7 13.14 13.66 -10.32
CA ILE A 7 12.16 13.30 -9.28
C ILE A 7 12.12 14.46 -8.29
N LYS A 8 10.94 15.04 -8.10
CA LYS A 8 10.77 16.24 -7.25
C LYS A 8 9.99 15.96 -5.99
N ASN A 9 10.27 16.71 -4.94
CA ASN A 9 9.46 16.74 -3.75
C ASN A 9 8.10 17.39 -4.06
N ARG A 10 7.03 16.77 -3.61
CA ARG A 10 5.65 17.17 -3.89
C ARG A 10 5.20 18.47 -3.23
N TRP A 11 5.89 18.93 -2.18
CA TRP A 11 5.57 20.18 -1.48
C TRP A 11 6.51 21.30 -1.85
N THR A 12 7.82 21.03 -1.86
CA THR A 12 8.84 22.06 -2.07
C THR A 12 9.19 22.24 -3.55
N GLY A 13 8.96 21.22 -4.39
CA GLY A 13 9.41 21.20 -5.78
C GLY A 13 10.91 20.97 -5.94
N GLU A 14 11.65 20.75 -4.85
CA GLU A 14 13.09 20.47 -4.86
C GLU A 14 13.36 19.16 -5.60
N VAL A 15 14.48 19.13 -6.34
CA VAL A 15 14.95 17.92 -7.01
C VAL A 15 15.53 16.98 -5.96
N LEU A 16 14.86 15.85 -5.75
CA LEU A 16 15.31 14.77 -4.88
C LEU A 16 16.36 13.91 -5.58
N PHE A 17 16.21 13.76 -6.90
CA PHE A 17 17.11 12.97 -7.74
C PHE A 17 17.00 13.43 -9.20
N SER A 18 18.10 13.35 -9.94
CA SER A 18 18.13 13.57 -11.39
C SER A 18 19.02 12.56 -12.07
N CYS A 19 18.58 12.04 -13.21
CA CYS A 19 19.40 11.17 -14.05
C CYS A 19 19.20 11.46 -15.53
N GLU A 20 20.26 11.22 -16.29
CA GLU A 20 20.17 11.19 -17.75
C GLU A 20 19.34 10.00 -18.22
N ILE A 21 18.40 10.25 -19.12
CA ILE A 21 17.60 9.22 -19.76
C ILE A 21 18.30 8.77 -21.04
N PRO A 22 18.58 7.46 -21.18
CA PRO A 22 19.14 6.90 -22.41
C PRO A 22 18.30 7.25 -23.64
N ASP A 23 18.99 7.62 -24.73
CA ASP A 23 18.35 7.90 -26.01
C ASP A 23 17.51 6.68 -26.47
N GLY A 24 16.27 6.94 -26.89
CA GLY A 24 15.34 5.90 -27.36
C GLY A 24 14.56 5.15 -26.28
N MET A 25 14.68 5.53 -25.00
CA MET A 25 13.86 4.95 -23.94
C MET A 25 12.37 5.24 -24.15
N GLU A 26 11.53 4.21 -24.04
CA GLU A 26 10.08 4.37 -24.11
C GLU A 26 9.58 5.27 -22.97
N SER A 27 8.65 6.18 -23.27
CA SER A 27 8.15 7.16 -22.30
C SER A 27 7.58 6.53 -21.02
N GLY A 28 6.95 5.36 -21.14
CA GLY A 28 6.45 4.58 -20.00
C GLY A 28 7.53 3.97 -19.11
N MET A 29 8.78 3.84 -19.59
CA MET A 29 9.89 3.30 -18.82
C MET A 29 10.69 4.36 -18.07
N ILE A 30 10.56 5.64 -18.44
CA ILE A 30 11.38 6.74 -17.91
C ILE A 30 11.22 6.86 -16.40
N ALA A 31 9.99 6.92 -15.89
CA ALA A 31 9.74 7.08 -14.46
C ALA A 31 10.26 5.87 -13.66
N ARG A 32 10.03 4.64 -14.15
CA ARG A 32 10.57 3.43 -13.55
C ARG A 32 12.09 3.47 -13.49
N HIS A 33 12.73 3.75 -14.62
CA HIS A 33 14.19 3.82 -14.70
C HIS A 33 14.73 4.85 -13.71
N ALA A 34 14.21 6.07 -13.72
CA ALA A 34 14.67 7.13 -12.82
C ALA A 34 14.51 6.74 -11.34
N VAL A 35 13.38 6.13 -10.96
CA VAL A 35 13.14 5.70 -9.57
C VAL A 35 14.06 4.55 -9.18
N GLU A 36 14.27 3.56 -10.04
CA GLU A 36 15.18 2.45 -9.77
C GLU A 36 16.64 2.91 -9.66
N THR A 37 17.07 3.83 -10.53
CA THR A 37 18.39 4.45 -10.47
C THR A 37 18.55 5.24 -9.17
N ALA A 38 17.56 6.06 -8.81
CA ALA A 38 17.56 6.81 -7.55
C ALA A 38 17.76 5.89 -6.33
N ILE A 39 17.04 4.77 -6.30
CA ILE A 39 17.12 3.79 -5.20
C ILE A 39 18.48 3.08 -5.20
N ALA A 40 18.99 2.71 -6.38
CA ALA A 40 20.30 2.07 -6.50
C ALA A 40 21.44 2.98 -6.01
N GLU A 41 21.30 4.30 -6.18
CA GLU A 41 22.23 5.31 -5.68
C GLU A 41 21.97 5.74 -4.23
N GLY A 42 20.97 5.15 -3.57
CA GLY A 42 20.63 5.44 -2.17
C GLY A 42 19.94 6.79 -1.96
N ALA A 43 19.30 7.34 -3.00
CA ALA A 43 18.57 8.59 -2.90
C ALA A 43 17.39 8.49 -1.93
N ASN A 44 17.15 9.59 -1.20
CA ASN A 44 15.99 9.73 -0.34
C ASN A 44 14.80 10.25 -1.17
N LEU A 45 13.78 9.40 -1.36
CA LEU A 45 12.56 9.74 -2.10
C LEU A 45 11.41 10.19 -1.18
N TRP A 46 11.74 10.72 0.01
CA TRP A 46 10.77 11.33 0.91
C TRP A 46 9.97 12.43 0.19
N GLY A 47 8.64 12.32 0.24
CA GLY A 47 7.75 13.25 -0.41
C GLY A 47 7.83 13.25 -1.94
N ALA A 48 8.44 12.25 -2.57
CA ALA A 48 8.56 12.22 -4.03
C ALA A 48 7.19 12.31 -4.72
N ASN A 49 7.10 13.14 -5.76
CA ASN A 49 5.95 13.20 -6.63
C ASN A 49 6.08 12.16 -7.74
N LEU A 50 5.39 11.04 -7.57
CA LEU A 50 5.35 9.90 -8.48
C LEU A 50 3.90 9.64 -8.95
N ARG A 51 3.08 10.69 -8.98
CA ARG A 51 1.67 10.60 -9.35
C ARG A 51 1.53 10.10 -10.79
N GLY A 52 0.75 9.03 -10.98
CA GLY A 52 0.50 8.42 -12.29
C GLY A 52 1.73 7.75 -12.91
N ALA A 53 2.84 7.62 -12.17
CA ALA A 53 4.06 7.00 -12.69
C ALA A 53 3.80 5.54 -13.08
N ASP A 54 4.34 5.13 -14.23
CA ASP A 54 4.41 3.73 -14.60
C ASP A 54 5.63 3.09 -13.92
N LEU A 55 5.37 2.31 -12.88
CA LEU A 55 6.34 1.63 -12.02
C LEU A 55 6.10 0.11 -12.06
N ARG A 56 5.58 -0.40 -13.18
CA ARG A 56 5.35 -1.84 -13.37
C ARG A 56 6.64 -2.62 -13.21
N ASP A 57 6.57 -3.66 -12.38
CA ASP A 57 7.67 -4.55 -12.02
C ASP A 57 8.89 -3.86 -11.40
N ALA A 58 8.75 -2.57 -11.00
CA ALA A 58 9.85 -1.78 -10.47
C ALA A 58 10.44 -2.39 -9.19
N ASN A 59 11.76 -2.31 -9.04
CA ASN A 59 12.44 -2.71 -7.83
C ASN A 59 12.50 -1.55 -6.82
N LEU A 60 11.53 -1.52 -5.90
CA LEU A 60 11.38 -0.51 -4.85
C LEU A 60 11.75 -1.05 -3.44
N ARG A 61 12.54 -2.11 -3.37
CA ARG A 61 12.88 -2.77 -2.10
C ARG A 61 13.62 -1.80 -1.18
N TYR A 62 13.15 -1.71 0.06
CA TYR A 62 13.73 -0.84 1.09
C TYR A 62 13.79 0.66 0.73
N ALA A 63 13.05 1.09 -0.30
CA ALA A 63 13.01 2.48 -0.71
C ALA A 63 12.40 3.36 0.38
N ASN A 64 12.96 4.55 0.59
CA ASN A 64 12.32 5.57 1.40
C ASN A 64 11.33 6.37 0.55
N LEU A 65 10.06 5.97 0.58
CA LEU A 65 8.93 6.63 -0.09
C LEU A 65 7.99 7.28 0.93
N TRP A 66 8.50 7.64 2.12
CA TRP A 66 7.71 8.25 3.17
C TRP A 66 7.02 9.51 2.61
N ALA A 67 5.69 9.49 2.68
CA ALA A 67 4.78 10.56 2.30
C ALA A 67 4.82 10.95 0.81
N ALA A 68 5.38 10.07 -0.04
CA ALA A 68 5.35 10.18 -1.49
C ALA A 68 3.92 10.27 -2.04
N ASP A 69 3.77 10.95 -3.18
CA ASP A 69 2.54 10.97 -3.97
C ASP A 69 2.60 9.86 -5.02
N LEU A 70 1.86 8.79 -4.82
CA LEU A 70 1.76 7.65 -5.74
C LEU A 70 0.32 7.51 -6.29
N ARG A 71 -0.47 8.59 -6.25
CA ARG A 71 -1.87 8.56 -6.71
C ARG A 71 -1.94 8.12 -8.16
N GLY A 72 -2.76 7.11 -8.44
CA GLY A 72 -2.93 6.54 -9.79
C GLY A 72 -1.66 5.90 -10.38
N ALA A 73 -0.59 5.71 -9.59
CA ALA A 73 0.62 5.06 -10.08
C ALA A 73 0.35 3.59 -10.43
N ASN A 74 1.02 3.10 -11.47
CA ASN A 74 0.95 1.70 -11.86
C ASN A 74 2.11 0.92 -11.24
N LEU A 75 1.84 0.24 -10.13
CA LEU A 75 2.78 -0.57 -9.35
C LEU A 75 2.53 -2.08 -9.54
N TRP A 76 1.91 -2.47 -10.66
CA TRP A 76 1.65 -3.88 -10.95
C TRP A 76 2.95 -4.68 -10.89
N GLY A 77 2.97 -5.78 -10.12
CA GLY A 77 4.14 -6.64 -9.97
C GLY A 77 5.35 -6.01 -9.25
N ALA A 78 5.25 -4.76 -8.77
CA ALA A 78 6.38 -4.05 -8.18
C ALA A 78 6.93 -4.76 -6.92
N LYS A 79 8.25 -4.71 -6.74
CA LYS A 79 8.95 -5.29 -5.58
C LYS A 79 9.14 -4.21 -4.52
N ILE A 80 8.20 -4.08 -3.60
CA ILE A 80 8.13 -3.02 -2.57
C ILE A 80 8.47 -3.56 -1.17
N ARG A 81 9.11 -4.72 -1.09
CA ARG A 81 9.45 -5.40 0.17
C ARG A 81 10.27 -4.47 1.07
N GLY A 82 9.84 -4.31 2.32
CA GLY A 82 10.54 -3.53 3.34
C GLY A 82 10.62 -2.02 3.07
N ALA A 83 9.90 -1.50 2.07
CA ALA A 83 9.91 -0.06 1.79
C ALA A 83 9.20 0.74 2.88
N ASP A 84 9.65 1.97 3.08
CA ASP A 84 8.96 2.94 3.94
C ASP A 84 7.95 3.73 3.09
N LEU A 85 6.66 3.44 3.28
CA LEU A 85 5.52 4.07 2.63
C LEU A 85 4.66 4.82 3.64
N ARG A 86 5.21 5.17 4.82
CA ARG A 86 4.45 5.87 5.86
C ARG A 86 3.82 7.12 5.25
N GLY A 87 2.57 7.45 5.55
CA GLY A 87 1.88 8.64 5.03
C GLY A 87 1.79 8.76 3.50
N ALA A 88 2.23 7.77 2.72
CA ALA A 88 2.22 7.85 1.26
C ALA A 88 0.78 7.90 0.74
N ASN A 89 0.56 8.61 -0.36
CA ASN A 89 -0.76 8.67 -0.99
C ASN A 89 -0.81 7.71 -2.19
N LEU A 90 -1.38 6.53 -1.98
CA LEU A 90 -1.56 5.47 -2.98
C LEU A 90 -2.98 5.48 -3.59
N GLY A 91 -3.69 6.60 -3.48
CA GLY A 91 -5.08 6.68 -3.95
C GLY A 91 -5.23 6.34 -5.43
N GLY A 92 -6.05 5.34 -5.78
CA GLY A 92 -6.25 4.84 -7.13
C GLY A 92 -5.04 4.09 -7.72
N ALA A 93 -3.99 3.80 -6.94
CA ALA A 93 -2.82 3.11 -7.43
C ALA A 93 -3.12 1.65 -7.76
N ASN A 94 -2.52 1.13 -8.83
CA ASN A 94 -2.59 -0.28 -9.19
C ASN A 94 -1.45 -1.05 -8.52
N LEU A 95 -1.71 -1.73 -7.40
CA LEU A 95 -0.74 -2.53 -6.64
C LEU A 95 -0.90 -4.04 -6.89
N ARG A 96 -1.55 -4.41 -8.00
CA ARG A 96 -1.82 -5.82 -8.29
C ARG A 96 -0.54 -6.64 -8.34
N TYR A 97 -0.52 -7.78 -7.66
CA TYR A 97 0.66 -8.65 -7.56
C TYR A 97 1.94 -8.00 -7.01
N ALA A 98 1.85 -6.81 -6.41
CA ALA A 98 2.99 -6.16 -5.79
C ALA A 98 3.44 -6.92 -4.53
N ASN A 99 4.75 -7.02 -4.32
CA ASN A 99 5.31 -7.58 -3.10
C ASN A 99 5.56 -6.47 -2.08
N LEU A 100 4.66 -6.33 -1.11
CA LEU A 100 4.72 -5.36 -0.01
C LEU A 100 5.19 -6.02 1.30
N TRP A 101 5.81 -7.20 1.26
CA TRP A 101 6.19 -7.90 2.48
C TRP A 101 7.05 -7.00 3.37
N GLY A 102 6.60 -6.72 4.59
CA GLY A 102 7.39 -5.99 5.57
C GLY A 102 7.47 -4.50 5.29
N ALA A 103 6.73 -3.99 4.30
CA ALA A 103 6.65 -2.57 4.02
C ALA A 103 5.90 -1.84 5.16
N ASP A 104 6.30 -0.61 5.44
CA ASP A 104 5.64 0.23 6.43
C ASP A 104 4.69 1.21 5.74
N LEU A 105 3.39 0.92 5.77
CA LEU A 105 2.32 1.75 5.21
C LEU A 105 1.58 2.56 6.28
N ARG A 106 2.17 2.79 7.46
CA ARG A 106 1.45 3.51 8.52
C ARG A 106 1.01 4.89 8.07
N GLY A 107 -0.26 5.22 8.23
CA GLY A 107 -0.81 6.50 7.80
C GLY A 107 -1.00 6.67 6.28
N ALA A 108 -0.66 5.66 5.47
CA ALA A 108 -0.80 5.74 4.01
C ALA A 108 -2.27 5.82 3.58
N ASN A 109 -2.58 6.53 2.50
CA ASN A 109 -3.92 6.57 1.91
C ASN A 109 -4.03 5.53 0.79
N LEU A 110 -4.93 4.56 0.94
CA LEU A 110 -5.18 3.46 -0.01
C LEU A 110 -6.53 3.60 -0.74
N GLY A 111 -7.17 4.79 -0.69
CA GLY A 111 -8.47 5.05 -1.35
C GLY A 111 -8.49 4.58 -2.80
N ASP A 112 -9.39 3.68 -3.16
CA ASP A 112 -9.51 3.11 -4.52
C ASP A 112 -8.25 2.39 -5.05
N ALA A 113 -7.27 2.08 -4.20
CA ALA A 113 -6.09 1.32 -4.61
C ALA A 113 -6.46 -0.14 -4.91
N ASP A 114 -5.91 -0.69 -5.98
CA ASP A 114 -6.14 -2.08 -6.38
C ASP A 114 -5.02 -2.98 -5.87
N LEU A 115 -5.25 -3.64 -4.74
CA LEU A 115 -4.31 -4.56 -4.09
C LEU A 115 -4.43 -6.01 -4.60
N ARG A 116 -5.07 -6.24 -5.76
CA ARG A 116 -5.40 -7.60 -6.16
C ARG A 116 -4.16 -8.45 -6.44
N GLY A 117 -3.88 -9.41 -5.56
CA GLY A 117 -2.77 -10.36 -5.66
C GLY A 117 -1.52 -9.87 -4.93
N ALA A 118 -1.57 -8.72 -4.26
CA ALA A 118 -0.46 -8.17 -3.52
C ALA A 118 -0.08 -9.06 -2.31
N ASP A 119 1.21 -9.13 -2.00
CA ASP A 119 1.71 -9.79 -0.80
C ASP A 119 1.96 -8.76 0.30
N LEU A 120 1.03 -8.67 1.25
CA LEU A 120 1.10 -7.76 2.40
C LEU A 120 1.63 -8.42 3.68
N ARG A 121 2.20 -9.64 3.60
CA ARG A 121 2.66 -10.35 4.80
C ARG A 121 3.71 -9.53 5.55
N GLY A 122 3.50 -9.34 6.85
CA GLY A 122 4.39 -8.53 7.69
C GLY A 122 4.38 -7.03 7.38
N ALA A 123 3.56 -6.54 6.45
CA ALA A 123 3.41 -5.11 6.21
C ALA A 123 2.71 -4.43 7.40
N ASN A 124 3.11 -3.19 7.72
CA ASN A 124 2.49 -2.41 8.79
C ASN A 124 1.49 -1.41 8.20
N LEU A 125 0.19 -1.63 8.42
CA LEU A 125 -0.89 -0.78 7.92
C LEU A 125 -1.49 0.15 8.99
N GLY A 126 -0.85 0.31 10.15
CA GLY A 126 -1.39 1.09 11.26
C GLY A 126 -1.73 2.54 10.88
N GLY A 127 -2.98 2.95 11.01
CA GLY A 127 -3.41 4.30 10.62
C GLY A 127 -3.59 4.52 9.11
N ALA A 128 -3.44 3.49 8.27
CA ALA A 128 -3.71 3.62 6.84
C ALA A 128 -5.19 3.97 6.60
N LYS A 129 -5.46 4.91 5.69
CA LYS A 129 -6.78 5.47 5.42
C LYS A 129 -7.39 4.90 4.14
N ASN A 130 -8.71 4.82 4.11
CA ASN A 130 -9.55 4.49 2.95
C ASN A 130 -9.15 3.20 2.23
N ALA A 131 -8.92 2.08 2.92
CA ALA A 131 -8.45 0.86 2.27
C ALA A 131 -9.61 -0.07 1.85
N PRO A 132 -10.11 -0.05 0.59
CA PRO A 132 -10.85 -1.19 0.05
C PRO A 132 -9.85 -2.34 -0.16
N LEU A 133 -9.70 -3.22 0.82
CA LEU A 133 -8.75 -4.33 0.77
C LEU A 133 -9.29 -5.48 -0.11
N ILE A 134 -9.30 -5.28 -1.44
CA ILE A 134 -9.53 -6.37 -2.38
C ILE A 134 -8.22 -7.13 -2.55
N ILE A 135 -7.99 -8.13 -1.71
CA ILE A 135 -6.78 -8.96 -1.74
C ILE A 135 -7.17 -10.42 -2.13
N PRO A 136 -7.16 -10.81 -3.40
CA PRO A 136 -7.37 -12.17 -3.90
C PRO A 136 -6.31 -13.20 -3.47
N THR A 137 -5.15 -12.76 -2.97
CA THR A 137 -4.19 -13.64 -2.28
C THR A 137 -4.68 -14.04 -0.89
N LEU A 138 -5.69 -13.34 -0.37
CA LEU A 138 -6.52 -13.84 0.71
C LEU A 138 -7.58 -14.73 0.08
N ARG A 139 -7.72 -15.95 0.59
CA ARG A 139 -8.85 -16.84 0.25
C ARG A 139 -10.19 -16.12 0.35
N TRP A 140 -10.27 -15.09 1.20
CA TRP A 140 -11.45 -14.27 1.43
C TRP A 140 -11.26 -12.80 1.09
N PHE A 141 -12.27 -12.25 0.41
CA PHE A 141 -12.46 -10.82 0.28
C PHE A 141 -12.55 -10.16 1.67
N VAL A 142 -11.81 -9.08 1.90
CA VAL A 142 -11.88 -8.33 3.15
C VAL A 142 -12.39 -6.90 2.91
N CYS A 143 -13.47 -6.54 3.58
CA CYS A 143 -14.00 -5.17 3.58
C CYS A 143 -14.00 -4.62 5.00
N ILE A 144 -13.45 -3.42 5.20
CA ILE A 144 -13.53 -2.70 6.46
C ILE A 144 -14.31 -1.42 6.17
N ASN A 145 -15.39 -1.16 6.91
CA ASN A 145 -16.14 0.08 6.77
C ASN A 145 -15.86 1.03 7.94
N GLY A 146 -16.14 2.32 7.75
CA GLY A 146 -15.97 3.36 8.78
C GLY A 146 -16.92 3.23 9.99
N PHE A 147 -17.80 2.25 10.01
CA PHE A 147 -18.76 2.00 11.10
C PHE A 147 -18.30 0.89 12.05
N GLY A 148 -17.01 0.52 12.00
CA GLY A 148 -16.45 -0.52 12.85
C GLY A 148 -16.92 -1.93 12.50
N TYR A 149 -17.29 -2.19 11.24
CA TYR A 149 -17.52 -3.54 10.73
C TYR A 149 -16.39 -3.98 9.83
N MET A 150 -16.06 -5.27 9.96
CA MET A 150 -15.15 -5.96 9.09
C MET A 150 -15.84 -7.20 8.52
N ARG A 151 -15.78 -7.31 7.19
CA ARG A 151 -16.22 -8.48 6.44
C ARG A 151 -15.02 -9.27 6.00
N ILE A 152 -14.97 -10.57 6.30
CA ILE A 152 -14.01 -11.54 5.77
C ILE A 152 -14.84 -12.64 5.08
N GLY A 153 -14.84 -12.66 3.76
CA GLY A 153 -15.60 -13.64 2.97
C GLY A 153 -17.11 -13.41 3.08
N CYS A 154 -17.86 -14.40 3.56
CA CYS A 154 -19.28 -14.27 3.89
C CYS A 154 -19.55 -13.76 5.31
N GLN A 155 -18.51 -13.66 6.16
CA GLN A 155 -18.64 -13.27 7.56
C GLN A 155 -18.51 -11.75 7.70
N ASN A 156 -19.58 -11.07 8.12
CA ASN A 156 -19.57 -9.63 8.37
C ASN A 156 -19.93 -9.37 9.84
N HIS A 157 -18.96 -8.91 10.62
CA HIS A 157 -19.09 -8.73 12.07
C HIS A 157 -18.51 -7.39 12.50
N LYS A 158 -18.93 -6.89 13.66
CA LYS A 158 -18.26 -5.75 14.31
C LYS A 158 -16.82 -6.12 14.64
N VAL A 159 -15.94 -5.13 14.62
CA VAL A 159 -14.51 -5.31 14.94
C VAL A 159 -14.32 -5.87 16.35
N GLU A 160 -15.14 -5.44 17.31
CA GLU A 160 -15.12 -5.96 18.68
C GLU A 160 -15.56 -7.43 18.76
N GLN A 161 -16.46 -7.87 17.89
CA GLN A 161 -16.83 -9.29 17.79
C GLN A 161 -15.67 -10.11 17.20
N TRP A 162 -14.99 -9.58 16.18
CA TRP A 162 -13.78 -10.21 15.65
C TRP A 162 -12.69 -10.37 16.71
N LYS A 163 -12.53 -9.39 17.60
CA LYS A 163 -11.59 -9.46 18.73
C LYS A 163 -11.98 -10.53 19.75
N ALA A 164 -13.28 -10.74 19.94
CA ALA A 164 -13.84 -11.67 20.93
C ALA A 164 -13.92 -13.13 20.45
N PHE A 165 -13.90 -13.40 19.14
CA PHE A 165 -13.98 -14.76 18.64
C PHE A 165 -12.80 -15.63 19.12
N THR A 166 -13.14 -16.81 19.61
CA THR A 166 -12.20 -17.89 19.92
C THR A 166 -11.68 -18.53 18.64
N ASP A 167 -10.51 -19.16 18.73
CA ASP A 167 -9.92 -19.92 17.63
C ASP A 167 -10.88 -21.00 17.08
N GLN A 168 -11.69 -21.59 17.97
CA GLN A 168 -12.68 -22.60 17.58
C GLN A 168 -13.85 -21.99 16.78
N GLU A 169 -14.33 -20.80 17.16
CA GLU A 169 -15.39 -20.12 16.42
C GLU A 169 -14.93 -19.71 15.03
N ILE A 170 -13.70 -19.20 14.92
CA ILE A 170 -13.11 -18.83 13.63
C ILE A 170 -12.90 -20.07 12.76
N SER A 171 -12.40 -21.16 13.32
CA SER A 171 -12.23 -22.44 12.59
C SER A 171 -13.54 -23.02 12.04
N ARG A 172 -14.69 -22.67 12.64
CA ARG A 172 -16.01 -23.10 12.16
C ARG A 172 -16.51 -22.26 10.98
N MET A 173 -15.97 -21.06 10.78
CA MET A 173 -16.39 -20.19 9.68
C MET A 173 -15.95 -20.77 8.34
N ASP A 174 -14.75 -21.34 8.29
CA ASP A 174 -14.17 -22.05 7.15
C ASP A 174 -12.91 -22.82 7.59
N SER A 175 -12.55 -23.89 6.86
CA SER A 175 -11.38 -24.74 7.09
C SER A 175 -10.07 -23.97 7.30
N ASP A 176 -9.87 -22.86 6.58
CA ASP A 176 -8.60 -22.10 6.65
C ASP A 176 -8.77 -20.77 7.38
N ALA A 177 -9.95 -20.49 7.93
CA ALA A 177 -10.29 -19.19 8.53
C ALA A 177 -9.40 -18.87 9.71
N LEU A 178 -9.06 -19.87 10.53
CA LEU A 178 -8.19 -19.67 11.68
C LEU A 178 -6.75 -19.35 11.25
N GLN A 179 -6.21 -20.08 10.29
CA GLN A 179 -4.85 -19.82 9.77
C GLN A 179 -4.78 -18.41 9.18
N PHE A 180 -5.78 -18.06 8.38
CA PHE A 180 -5.92 -16.73 7.82
C PHE A 180 -6.02 -15.66 8.89
N TRP A 181 -6.91 -15.84 9.87
CA TRP A 181 -7.09 -14.89 10.95
C TRP A 181 -5.79 -14.69 11.69
N ASN A 182 -5.11 -15.75 12.10
CA ASN A 182 -3.84 -15.64 12.81
C ASN A 182 -2.76 -14.95 11.97
N GLN A 183 -2.77 -15.14 10.65
CA GLN A 183 -1.83 -14.50 9.74
C GLN A 183 -2.07 -13.00 9.55
N TYR A 184 -3.34 -12.56 9.53
CA TYR A 184 -3.70 -11.19 9.16
C TYR A 184 -4.37 -10.38 10.28
N LYS A 185 -4.69 -10.98 11.45
CA LYS A 185 -5.43 -10.36 12.57
C LYS A 185 -4.86 -9.00 12.97
N VAL A 186 -3.56 -8.92 13.20
CA VAL A 186 -2.89 -7.67 13.63
C VAL A 186 -3.07 -6.57 12.57
N MET A 187 -2.85 -6.92 11.31
CA MET A 187 -3.01 -6.01 10.18
C MET A 187 -4.46 -5.54 10.02
N LEU A 188 -5.40 -6.47 10.08
CA LEU A 188 -6.83 -6.22 9.88
C LEU A 188 -7.42 -5.38 11.01
N LEU A 189 -7.10 -5.69 12.27
CA LEU A 189 -7.56 -4.92 13.42
C LEU A 189 -6.96 -3.50 13.43
N ALA A 190 -5.69 -3.34 13.08
CA ALA A 190 -5.06 -2.02 12.97
C ALA A 190 -5.70 -1.16 11.85
N ALA A 191 -6.07 -1.79 10.72
CA ALA A 191 -6.81 -1.11 9.66
C ALA A 191 -8.23 -0.70 10.11
N CYS A 192 -8.87 -1.49 10.99
CA CYS A 192 -10.17 -1.17 11.56
C CYS A 192 -10.12 0.02 12.53
N GLU A 193 -9.16 0.04 13.45
CA GLU A 193 -9.02 1.12 14.44
C GLU A 193 -8.72 2.47 13.79
N ALA A 194 -8.07 2.46 12.62
CA ALA A 194 -7.83 3.66 11.81
C ALA A 194 -9.07 4.18 11.06
N HIS A 195 -10.08 3.33 10.85
CA HIS A 195 -11.33 3.67 10.14
C HIS A 195 -12.46 4.13 11.07
N VAL A 196 -12.36 3.83 12.36
CA VAL A 196 -13.25 4.38 13.39
C VAL A 196 -12.75 5.79 13.75
N HIS A 197 -12.96 6.77 12.86
CA HIS A 197 -12.95 8.15 13.30
C HIS A 197 -14.27 8.42 14.03
N SER A 198 -14.14 8.64 15.35
CA SER A 198 -15.02 9.38 16.24
C SER A 198 -16.30 9.94 15.60
N THR A 199 -17.42 9.24 15.83
CA THR A 199 -18.71 9.92 15.95
C THR A 199 -18.73 10.65 17.30
N ASP A 200 -17.90 11.68 17.45
CA ASP A 200 -17.98 12.60 18.59
C ASP A 200 -17.61 14.00 18.08
N GLY A 201 -18.64 14.85 17.94
CA GLY A 201 -18.49 16.30 17.91
C GLY A 201 -18.74 17.01 16.58
N ASP A 202 -19.95 16.89 16.03
CA ASP A 202 -20.59 17.99 15.30
C ASP A 202 -21.93 18.28 16.02
N GLU A 203 -21.84 19.08 17.09
CA GLU A 203 -22.94 19.94 17.57
C GLU A 203 -22.67 21.38 17.10
#